data_AF-A0A9X0QB00-F1
#
_entry.id   AF-A0A9X0QB00-F1
#
_cell.length_a   1.000
_cell.length_b   1.000
_cell.length_c   1.000
_cell.angle_alpha   90.00
_cell.angle_beta   90.00
_cell.angle_gamma   90.00
#
_symmetry.space_group_name_H-M   'P 1'
#
loop_
_entity.id
_entity.type
_entity.pdbx_description
1 polymer ?
#
loop_
_entity_poly.entity_id
_entity_poly.type
_entity_poly.pdbx_seq_one_letter_code
_entity_poly.pdbx_strand_id
1 'polypeptide(L)'
;MRKEIHSADAQEARRRIAELQQTVGTDVPVRVEVGEVKDALLAAALESDADVLMIGRSQQPGAHGRMRDLTYAMVRDSPFPVLSV
;
A
#
# COMPACT_ATOMS: atom_id res chain seq x y z
N MET A 1 17.00 15.61 10.56
CA MET A 1 17.49 14.57 9.63
C MET A 1 16.53 13.39 9.44
N ARG A 2 16.30 12.43 10.38
CA ARG A 2 15.35 11.30 10.13
C ARG A 2 13.91 11.74 9.85
N LYS A 3 13.39 12.77 10.54
CA LYS A 3 12.03 13.29 10.32
C LYS A 3 11.85 13.98 8.96
N GLU A 4 12.90 14.64 8.44
CA GLU A 4 12.83 15.38 7.16
C GLU A 4 12.86 14.44 5.95
N ILE A 5 13.58 13.31 6.05
CA ILE A 5 13.62 12.29 4.99
C ILE A 5 12.24 11.65 4.83
N HIS A 6 11.60 11.23 5.92
CA HIS A 6 10.25 10.65 5.86
C HIS A 6 9.19 11.61 5.32
N SER A 7 9.32 12.92 5.58
CA SER A 7 8.40 13.92 5.02
C SER A 7 8.57 14.09 3.51
N ALA A 8 9.80 14.03 3.00
CA ALA A 8 10.06 14.13 1.56
C ALA A 8 9.51 12.91 0.81
N ASP A 9 9.74 11.70 1.34
CA ASP A 9 9.24 10.45 0.76
C ASP A 9 7.70 10.41 0.75
N ALA A 10 7.05 10.83 1.84
CA ALA A 10 5.59 10.89 1.91
C ALA A 10 4.98 11.93 0.96
N GLN A 11 5.67 13.05 0.73
CA GLN A 11 5.23 14.07 -0.22
C GLN A 11 5.36 13.57 -1.66
N GLU A 12 6.46 12.89 -1.99
CA GLU A 12 6.65 12.28 -3.29
C GLU A 12 5.63 11.17 -3.57
N ALA A 13 5.33 10.32 -2.57
CA ALA A 13 4.29 9.32 -2.68
C ALA A 13 2.91 9.94 -2.98
N ARG A 14 2.53 11.00 -2.27
CA ARG A 14 1.27 11.74 -2.53
C ARG A 14 1.25 12.34 -3.93
N ARG A 15 2.35 12.96 -4.37
CA ARG A 15 2.48 13.55 -5.71
C ARG A 15 2.24 12.50 -6.81
N ARG A 16 2.88 11.34 -6.70
CA ARG A 16 2.72 10.23 -7.66
C ARG A 16 1.31 9.67 -7.68
N ILE A 17 0.66 9.53 -6.52
CA ILE A 17 -0.74 9.09 -6.47
C ILE A 17 -1.67 10.13 -7.12
N ALA A 18 -1.43 11.43 -6.92
CA ALA A 18 -2.22 12.48 -7.56
C ALA A 18 -2.12 12.43 -9.10
N GLU A 19 -0.91 12.20 -9.65
CA GLU A 19 -0.72 12.01 -11.10
C GLU A 19 -1.49 10.79 -11.63
N LEU A 20 -1.50 9.68 -10.87
CA LEU A 20 -2.27 8.50 -11.24
C LEU A 20 -3.77 8.78 -11.24
N GLN A 21 -4.28 9.40 -10.18
CA GLN A 21 -5.69 9.78 -10.07
C GLN A 21 -6.11 10.71 -11.21
N GLN A 22 -5.28 11.69 -11.56
CA GLN A 22 -5.51 12.55 -12.73
C GLN A 22 -5.59 11.74 -14.03
N THR A 23 -4.68 10.78 -14.22
CA THR A 23 -4.61 9.96 -15.43
C THR A 23 -5.84 9.07 -15.60
N VAL A 24 -6.35 8.49 -14.50
CA VAL A 24 -7.52 7.60 -14.53
C VAL A 24 -8.85 8.32 -14.28
N GLY A 25 -8.81 9.63 -13.97
CA GLY A 25 -10.00 10.44 -13.69
C GLY A 25 -10.68 10.12 -12.36
N THR A 26 -9.92 9.75 -11.34
CA THR A 26 -10.45 9.47 -9.99
C THR A 26 -10.16 10.61 -9.02
N ASP A 27 -10.96 10.69 -7.95
CA ASP A 27 -10.76 11.57 -6.80
C ASP A 27 -11.13 10.80 -5.53
N VAL A 28 -10.19 9.98 -5.05
CA VAL A 28 -10.35 9.10 -3.88
C VAL A 28 -9.42 9.52 -2.74
N PRO A 29 -9.85 9.36 -1.47
CA PRO A 29 -9.00 9.65 -0.32
C PRO A 29 -7.66 8.89 -0.37
N VAL A 30 -6.56 9.60 -0.10
CA VAL A 30 -5.21 9.02 -0.08
C VAL A 30 -4.63 9.10 1.31
N ARG A 31 -4.29 7.94 1.87
CA ARG A 31 -3.58 7.81 3.13
C ARG A 31 -2.14 7.35 2.86
N VAL A 32 -1.16 8.06 3.41
CA VAL A 32 0.27 7.72 3.32
C VAL A 32 0.80 7.59 4.72
N GLU A 33 1.25 6.38 5.06
CA GLU A 33 1.77 6.03 6.37
C GLU A 33 3.30 5.87 6.34
N VAL A 34 3.93 6.17 7.48
CA VAL A 34 5.38 6.01 7.68
C VAL A 34 5.61 5.01 8.80
N GLY A 35 6.32 3.92 8.50
CA GLY A 35 6.62 2.88 9.48
C GLY A 35 7.08 1.58 8.83
N GLU A 36 7.02 0.50 9.61
CA GLU A 36 7.13 -0.86 9.05
C GLU A 36 5.92 -1.09 8.13
N VAL A 37 6.17 -1.56 6.90
CA VAL A 37 5.20 -1.52 5.81
C VAL A 37 3.98 -2.39 6.11
N LYS A 38 4.19 -3.61 6.60
CA LYS A 38 3.09 -4.53 6.87
C LYS A 38 2.23 -4.01 8.02
N ASP A 39 2.84 -3.62 9.14
CA ASP A 39 2.12 -3.17 10.32
C ASP A 39 1.36 -1.86 10.04
N ALA A 40 1.96 -0.93 9.30
CA ALA A 40 1.31 0.32 8.90
C ALA A 40 0.09 0.07 7.99
N LEU A 41 0.21 -0.84 7.02
CA LEU A 41 -0.91 -1.20 6.14
C LEU A 41 -2.04 -1.90 6.89
N LEU A 42 -1.72 -2.82 7.80
CA LEU A 42 -2.73 -3.52 8.62
C LEU A 42 -3.44 -2.56 9.59
N ALA A 43 -2.71 -1.64 10.22
CA ALA A 43 -3.30 -0.62 11.07
C ALA A 43 -4.24 0.30 10.28
N ALA A 44 -3.81 0.76 9.10
CA ALA A 44 -4.64 1.59 8.23
C ALA A 44 -5.90 0.84 7.74
N ALA A 45 -5.79 -0.46 7.46
CA ALA A 45 -6.93 -1.31 7.10
C ALA A 45 -7.91 -1.45 8.28
N LEU A 46 -7.44 -1.71 9.48
CA LEU A 46 -8.28 -1.83 10.69
C LEU A 46 -9.02 -0.54 11.04
N GLU A 47 -8.42 0.62 10.75
CA GLU A 47 -9.03 1.94 10.94
C GLU A 47 -9.97 2.33 9.79
N SER A 48 -10.09 1.50 8.74
CA SER A 48 -11.00 1.72 7.63
C SER A 48 -12.31 0.95 7.79
N ASP A 49 -13.39 1.48 7.22
CA ASP A 49 -14.69 0.81 7.11
C ASP A 49 -14.78 0.01 5.79
N ALA A 50 -13.71 -0.71 5.45
CA ALA A 50 -13.60 -1.42 4.17
C ALA A 50 -14.11 -2.86 4.27
N ASP A 51 -14.88 -3.31 3.28
CA ASP A 51 -15.33 -4.70 3.18
C ASP A 51 -14.28 -5.63 2.54
N VAL A 52 -13.35 -5.07 1.75
CA VAL A 52 -12.36 -5.81 0.96
C VAL A 52 -11.04 -5.04 0.91
N LEU A 53 -9.92 -5.76 1.05
CA LEU A 53 -8.58 -5.25 0.81
C LEU A 53 -8.11 -5.62 -0.61
N MET A 54 -7.85 -4.63 -1.46
CA MET A 54 -7.30 -4.84 -2.80
C MET A 54 -5.78 -4.61 -2.82
N ILE A 55 -5.03 -5.57 -3.37
CA ILE A 55 -3.57 -5.46 -3.53
C ILE A 55 -3.14 -5.78 -4.96
N GLY A 56 -2.24 -4.95 -5.50
CA GLY A 56 -1.58 -5.22 -6.78
C GLY A 56 -0.34 -6.10 -6.60
N ARG A 57 -0.08 -7.00 -7.55
CA ARG A 57 1.14 -7.80 -7.62
C ARG A 57 1.99 -7.35 -8.80
N SER A 58 3.30 -7.28 -8.61
CA SER A 58 4.22 -7.13 -9.72
C SER A 58 4.39 -8.47 -10.46
N GLN A 59 4.37 -8.44 -11.78
CA GLN A 59 4.65 -9.60 -12.66
C GLN A 59 6.13 -10.00 -12.67
N GLN A 60 7.04 -9.16 -12.18
CA GLN A 60 8.47 -9.48 -12.13
C GLN A 60 8.75 -10.57 -11.09
N PRO A 61 9.31 -11.73 -11.48
CA PRO A 61 9.86 -12.67 -10.52
C PRO A 61 10.93 -11.92 -9.73
N GLY A 62 10.73 -11.75 -8.43
CA GLY A 62 11.87 -11.48 -7.56
C GLY A 62 12.87 -12.63 -7.67
N ALA A 63 14.13 -12.41 -7.30
CA ALA A 63 15.19 -13.42 -7.31
C ALA A 63 14.84 -14.76 -6.60
N HIS A 64 13.70 -14.84 -5.91
CA HIS A 64 13.26 -15.96 -5.10
C HIS A 64 11.84 -16.48 -5.39
N GLY A 65 11.32 -16.37 -6.62
CA GLY A 65 10.32 -17.30 -7.20
C GLY A 65 9.03 -17.66 -6.42
N ARG A 66 8.71 -16.96 -5.34
CA ARG A 66 7.56 -17.19 -4.45
C ARG A 66 6.90 -15.84 -4.20
N MET A 67 5.58 -15.86 -4.02
CA MET A 67 4.75 -14.70 -3.67
C MET A 67 5.51 -13.81 -2.68
N ARG A 68 5.78 -12.55 -3.04
CA ARG A 68 6.60 -11.62 -2.24
C ARG A 68 6.14 -11.68 -0.78
N ASP A 69 7.06 -11.76 0.18
CA ASP A 69 6.77 -11.94 1.61
C ASP A 69 5.67 -10.99 2.11
N LEU A 70 5.64 -9.75 1.59
CA LEU A 70 4.60 -8.78 1.88
C LEU A 70 3.22 -9.18 1.35
N THR A 71 3.10 -9.62 0.08
CA THR A 71 1.81 -10.07 -0.50
C THR A 71 1.24 -11.23 0.30
N TYR A 72 2.07 -12.23 0.63
CA TYR A 72 1.62 -13.36 1.45
C TYR A 72 1.23 -12.91 2.87
N ALA A 73 2.04 -12.05 3.50
CA ALA A 73 1.73 -11.51 4.82
C ALA A 73 0.41 -10.73 4.83
N MET A 74 0.14 -9.89 3.82
CA MET A 74 -1.13 -9.17 3.69
C MET A 74 -2.30 -10.13 3.52
N VAL A 75 -2.17 -11.18 2.69
CA VAL A 75 -3.24 -12.18 2.52
C VAL A 75 -3.50 -12.95 3.82
N ARG A 76 -2.44 -13.34 4.54
CA ARG A 76 -2.54 -14.12 5.78
C ARG A 76 -3.08 -13.31 6.96
N ASP A 77 -2.64 -12.07 7.09
CA ASP A 77 -2.85 -11.25 8.28
C ASP A 77 -3.94 -10.18 8.09
N SER A 78 -4.55 -10.07 6.90
CA SER A 78 -5.61 -9.10 6.62
C SER A 78 -6.84 -9.31 7.50
N PRO A 79 -7.45 -8.22 8.02
CA PRO A 79 -8.72 -8.29 8.72
C PRO A 79 -9.93 -8.52 7.79
N PHE A 80 -9.73 -8.38 6.48
CA PHE A 80 -10.77 -8.47 5.44
C PHE A 80 -10.43 -9.52 4.37
N PRO A 81 -11.41 -9.99 3.58
CA PRO A 81 -11.14 -10.68 2.33
C PRO A 81 -10.17 -9.89 1.44
N VAL A 82 -9.20 -10.59 0.83
CA VAL A 82 -8.17 -9.95 -0.01
C VAL A 82 -8.38 -10.27 -1.48
N LEU A 83 -8.53 -9.24 -2.30
CA LEU A 83 -8.51 -9.34 -3.76
C LEU A 83 -7.13 -8.99 -4.28
N SER A 84 -6.46 -9.95 -4.92
CA SER A 84 -5.13 -9.74 -5.47
C SER A 84 -5.14 -9.78 -7.00
N VAL A 85 -4.64 -8.70 -7.62
CA VAL A 85 -4.54 -8.56 -9.08
C VAL A 85 -3.11 -8.72 -9.54
#